data_AF-A0A3M1AUC1-F1
#
_entry.id   AF-A0A3M1AUC1-F1
#
_cell.length_a   1.000
_cell.length_b   1.000
_cell.length_c   1.000
_cell.angle_alpha   90.00
_cell.angle_beta   90.00
_cell.angle_gamma   90.00
#
_symmetry.space_group_name_H-M   'P 1'
#
loop_
_entity.id
_entity.type
_entity.pdbx_description
1 polymer ?
#
loop_
_entity_poly.entity_id
_entity_poly.type
_entity_poly.pdbx_seq_one_letter_code
_entity_poly.pdbx_strand_id
1 'polypeptide(L)'
;MEKANHLQDKFLGEALTFDDVLLVPAYSQVLPREVDVSSQFTTGLRLNAPIVSAAMDTVTEEKLAIAIARQGGIGIIHKNMSIEQQAEQVRKVKRSESGMIIDPVTMRVDARVGDALALMKQYSIGGIPIVDDDGHLIGILTNRDLRFEKDLSRPVSEVMTRENLITAPIGTDLEKARDILQNHKIEKLPVVDENGKLAGLITYKDLMKVEDYPNSCKDKFGRLVVGAAVGVTHDMMDRVDALVNVHVDAVCIDTAHGHSQGVLDA
;
A
#
# COMPACT_ATOMS: atom_id res chain seq x y z
N MET A 1 48.32 -28.27 -36.76
CA MET A 1 48.55 -27.11 -35.86
C MET A 1 47.29 -26.23 -35.83
N GLU A 2 46.11 -26.77 -35.50
CA GLU A 2 44.82 -26.08 -35.69
C GLU A 2 43.88 -26.15 -34.47
N LYS A 3 44.41 -26.50 -33.29
CA LYS A 3 43.61 -26.61 -32.05
C LYS A 3 43.89 -25.52 -31.01
N ALA A 4 44.81 -24.58 -31.30
CA ALA A 4 45.24 -23.57 -30.32
C ALA A 4 44.39 -22.28 -30.32
N ASN A 5 43.64 -21.98 -31.39
CA ASN A 5 42.92 -20.70 -31.52
C ASN A 5 41.54 -20.63 -30.85
N HIS A 6 40.95 -21.75 -30.40
CA HIS A 6 39.61 -21.73 -29.77
C HIS A 6 39.59 -21.41 -28.27
N LEU A 7 40.76 -21.24 -27.62
CA LEU A 7 40.83 -20.91 -26.19
C LEU A 7 40.89 -19.41 -25.93
N GLN A 8 41.40 -18.60 -26.86
CA GLN A 8 41.45 -17.14 -26.72
C GLN A 8 40.06 -16.50 -26.75
N ASP A 9 39.10 -17.06 -27.48
CA ASP A 9 37.71 -16.58 -27.53
C ASP A 9 36.89 -16.92 -26.27
N LYS A 10 37.39 -17.77 -25.36
CA LYS A 10 36.65 -18.16 -24.14
C LYS A 10 36.80 -17.19 -22.98
N PHE A 11 37.85 -16.39 -22.95
CA PHE A 11 38.14 -15.47 -21.84
C PHE A 11 37.99 -14.02 -22.33
N LEU A 12 36.79 -13.47 -22.12
CA LEU A 12 36.38 -12.16 -22.64
C LEU A 12 36.93 -10.97 -21.82
N GLY A 13 37.42 -11.21 -20.60
CA GLY A 13 37.95 -10.16 -19.73
C GLY A 13 38.03 -10.58 -18.27
N GLU A 14 38.31 -9.60 -17.41
CA GLU A 14 38.32 -9.74 -15.96
C GLU A 14 36.95 -9.36 -15.38
N ALA A 15 36.54 -10.02 -14.29
CA ALA A 15 35.32 -9.74 -13.56
C ALA A 15 35.67 -9.33 -12.12
N LEU A 16 34.98 -8.33 -11.60
CA LEU A 16 35.15 -7.82 -10.25
C LEU A 16 33.86 -8.04 -9.44
N THR A 17 33.99 -8.32 -8.16
CA THR A 17 32.93 -8.31 -7.15
C THR A 17 33.15 -7.20 -6.13
N PHE A 18 32.25 -7.07 -5.15
CA PHE A 18 32.29 -5.99 -4.15
C PHE A 18 33.61 -5.93 -3.37
N ASP A 19 34.16 -7.07 -2.97
CA ASP A 19 35.38 -7.14 -2.14
C ASP A 19 36.67 -6.86 -2.93
N ASP A 20 36.60 -6.80 -4.26
CA ASP A 20 37.76 -6.53 -5.11
C ASP A 20 38.10 -5.03 -5.20
N VAL A 21 37.19 -4.14 -4.74
CA VAL A 21 37.29 -2.69 -4.94
C VAL A 21 36.97 -1.88 -3.70
N LEU A 22 37.48 -0.65 -3.66
CA LEU A 22 37.15 0.36 -2.64
C LEU A 22 36.84 1.69 -3.31
N LEU A 23 35.96 2.48 -2.68
CA LEU A 23 35.70 3.86 -3.11
C LEU A 23 36.82 4.79 -2.65
N VAL A 24 37.40 5.54 -3.59
CA VAL A 24 38.41 6.56 -3.27
C VAL A 24 37.73 7.80 -2.70
N PRO A 25 38.07 8.25 -1.46
CA PRO A 25 37.49 9.46 -0.89
C PRO A 25 37.82 10.70 -1.71
N ALA A 26 36.87 11.63 -1.80
CA ALA A 26 37.03 12.93 -2.46
C ALA A 26 36.61 14.08 -1.53
N TYR A 27 37.02 15.30 -1.87
CA TYR A 27 36.60 16.49 -1.13
C TYR A 27 35.07 16.65 -1.16
N SER A 28 34.45 16.88 0.00
CA SER A 28 33.01 17.09 0.13
C SER A 28 32.73 18.30 1.03
N GLN A 29 31.74 19.10 0.65
CA GLN A 29 31.15 20.14 1.50
C GLN A 29 29.81 19.71 2.09
N VAL A 30 29.27 18.57 1.65
CA VAL A 30 27.98 18.04 2.09
C VAL A 30 28.19 17.16 3.31
N LEU A 31 27.40 17.39 4.36
CA LEU A 31 27.39 16.53 5.53
C LEU A 31 26.58 15.25 5.25
N PRO A 32 26.93 14.09 5.83
CA PRO A 32 26.22 12.83 5.56
C PRO A 32 24.70 12.88 5.78
N ARG A 33 24.23 13.66 6.76
CA ARG A 33 22.80 13.84 7.07
C ARG A 33 22.02 14.69 6.05
N GLU A 34 22.72 15.36 5.14
CA GLU A 34 22.16 16.25 4.12
C GLU A 34 22.14 15.59 2.73
N VAL A 35 22.64 14.35 2.63
CA VAL A 35 22.64 13.58 1.38
C VAL A 35 21.24 13.06 1.08
N ASP A 36 20.77 13.33 -0.14
CA ASP A 36 19.58 12.70 -0.68
C ASP A 36 19.93 11.30 -1.19
N VAL A 37 19.36 10.27 -0.55
CA VAL A 37 19.54 8.87 -0.93
C VAL A 37 18.43 8.34 -1.84
N SER A 38 17.45 9.17 -2.19
CA SER A 38 16.34 8.76 -3.04
C SER A 38 16.82 8.33 -4.43
N SER A 39 16.19 7.29 -4.97
CA SER A 39 16.67 6.59 -6.18
C SER A 39 15.51 6.14 -7.06
N GLN A 40 15.77 6.06 -8.36
CA GLN A 40 14.77 5.61 -9.33
C GLN A 40 14.69 4.08 -9.34
N PHE A 41 13.50 3.51 -9.15
CA PHE A 41 13.29 2.05 -9.17
C PHE A 41 12.72 1.58 -10.51
N THR A 42 11.68 2.24 -11.03
CA THR A 42 11.16 2.03 -12.40
C THR A 42 11.12 3.37 -13.14
N THR A 43 10.71 3.42 -14.40
CA THR A 43 10.54 4.69 -15.12
C THR A 43 9.52 5.64 -14.46
N GLY A 44 8.54 5.11 -13.72
CA GLY A 44 7.48 5.88 -13.07
C GLY A 44 7.53 5.92 -11.54
N LEU A 45 8.43 5.15 -10.91
CA LEU A 45 8.50 5.02 -9.45
C LEU A 45 9.88 5.38 -8.90
N ARG A 46 9.91 6.42 -8.06
CA ARG A 46 11.08 6.83 -7.27
C ARG A 46 10.89 6.42 -5.81
N LEU A 47 11.92 5.83 -5.22
CA LEU A 47 11.95 5.45 -3.81
C LEU A 47 12.68 6.52 -3.00
N ASN A 48 12.28 6.72 -1.75
CA ASN A 48 12.95 7.66 -0.84
C ASN A 48 14.24 7.07 -0.26
N ALA A 49 14.38 5.74 -0.27
CA ALA A 49 15.59 5.01 0.07
C ALA A 49 15.84 3.89 -0.97
N PRO A 50 17.09 3.60 -1.35
CA PRO A 50 17.42 2.64 -2.40
C PRO A 50 17.43 1.19 -1.88
N ILE A 51 16.37 0.81 -1.16
CA ILE A 51 16.23 -0.49 -0.50
C ILE A 51 15.00 -1.21 -1.04
N VAL A 52 15.23 -2.44 -1.52
CA VAL A 52 14.19 -3.34 -2.05
C VAL A 52 14.30 -4.68 -1.33
N SER A 53 13.21 -5.18 -0.75
CA SER A 53 13.23 -6.51 -0.14
C SER A 53 12.94 -7.61 -1.17
N ALA A 54 13.70 -8.71 -1.09
CA ALA A 54 13.65 -9.78 -2.08
C ALA A 54 12.31 -10.52 -2.09
N ALA A 55 11.90 -10.97 -3.27
CA ALA A 55 10.64 -11.68 -3.51
C ALA A 55 10.68 -13.16 -3.07
N MET A 56 11.03 -13.41 -1.81
CA MET A 56 11.18 -14.75 -1.23
C MET A 56 10.16 -14.97 -0.12
N ASP A 57 9.64 -16.19 0.00
CA ASP A 57 8.65 -16.58 1.02
C ASP A 57 9.14 -16.42 2.46
N THR A 58 10.44 -16.58 2.66
CA THR A 58 11.12 -16.38 3.95
C THR A 58 11.47 -14.92 4.24
N VAL A 59 11.21 -14.00 3.30
CA VAL A 59 11.62 -12.59 3.40
C VAL A 59 10.41 -11.67 3.37
N THR A 60 9.66 -11.63 2.27
CA THR A 60 8.72 -10.51 2.02
C THR A 60 7.26 -10.95 1.88
N GLU A 61 6.52 -10.81 2.96
CA GLU A 61 5.05 -10.74 2.99
C GLU A 61 4.58 -9.32 3.40
N GLU A 62 3.29 -9.11 3.67
CA GLU A 62 2.73 -7.78 3.97
C GLU A 62 3.46 -7.06 5.08
N LYS A 63 3.86 -7.76 6.14
CA LYS A 63 4.50 -7.13 7.31
C LYS A 63 5.82 -6.47 6.96
N LEU A 64 6.70 -7.16 6.22
CA LEU A 64 7.98 -6.60 5.81
C LEU A 64 7.78 -5.53 4.74
N ALA A 65 6.88 -5.76 3.77
CA ALA A 65 6.59 -4.78 2.74
C ALA A 65 6.11 -3.43 3.33
N ILE A 66 5.22 -3.46 4.32
CA ILE A 66 4.78 -2.27 5.07
C ILE A 66 5.97 -1.60 5.78
N ALA A 67 6.81 -2.37 6.46
CA ALA A 67 7.95 -1.84 7.20
C ALA A 67 8.98 -1.17 6.28
N ILE A 68 9.30 -1.79 5.15
CA ILE A 68 10.26 -1.26 4.16
C ILE A 68 9.70 0.00 3.50
N ALA A 69 8.44 -0.01 3.09
CA ALA A 69 7.80 1.16 2.49
C ALA A 69 7.76 2.36 3.44
N ARG A 70 7.52 2.14 4.75
CA ARG A 70 7.60 3.17 5.80
C ARG A 70 8.99 3.81 5.94
N GLN A 71 10.04 3.04 5.67
CA GLN A 71 11.42 3.51 5.70
C GLN A 71 11.89 4.08 4.35
N GLY A 72 10.98 4.17 3.36
CA GLY A 72 11.24 4.79 2.07
C GLY A 72 11.64 3.85 0.94
N GLY A 73 11.75 2.54 1.21
CA GLY A 73 12.00 1.53 0.20
C GLY A 73 10.72 0.96 -0.43
N ILE A 74 10.83 -0.23 -1.01
CA ILE A 74 9.69 -1.03 -1.48
C ILE A 74 9.89 -2.51 -1.18
N GLY A 75 8.82 -3.21 -0.77
CA GLY A 75 8.84 -4.66 -0.66
C GLY A 75 8.23 -5.34 -1.87
N ILE A 76 8.83 -6.45 -2.34
CA ILE A 76 8.30 -7.28 -3.41
C ILE A 76 7.68 -8.55 -2.82
N ILE A 77 6.35 -8.67 -2.85
CA ILE A 77 5.64 -9.86 -2.35
C ILE A 77 5.97 -11.06 -3.23
N HIS A 78 6.43 -12.16 -2.61
CA HIS A 78 6.77 -13.39 -3.33
C HIS A 78 5.55 -14.05 -3.99
N LYS A 79 5.82 -14.93 -4.98
CA LYS A 79 4.78 -15.64 -5.76
C LYS A 79 4.45 -17.05 -5.27
N ASN A 80 5.11 -17.53 -4.22
CA ASN A 80 4.93 -18.88 -3.65
C ASN A 80 3.63 -18.98 -2.81
N MET A 81 2.49 -18.62 -3.41
CA MET A 81 1.14 -18.66 -2.84
C MET A 81 0.10 -18.56 -3.97
N SER A 82 -1.18 -18.76 -3.66
CA SER A 82 -2.25 -18.59 -4.65
C SER A 82 -2.33 -17.14 -5.16
N ILE A 83 -2.97 -16.93 -6.31
CA ILE A 83 -3.17 -15.59 -6.89
C ILE A 83 -3.94 -14.70 -5.90
N GLU A 84 -5.00 -15.26 -5.29
CA GLU A 84 -5.87 -14.58 -4.35
C GLU A 84 -5.11 -14.21 -3.07
N GLN A 85 -4.27 -15.11 -2.57
CA GLN A 85 -3.44 -14.86 -1.39
C GLN A 85 -2.44 -13.74 -1.65
N GLN A 86 -1.79 -13.73 -2.82
CA GLN A 86 -0.83 -12.69 -3.18
C GLN A 86 -1.52 -11.32 -3.35
N ALA A 87 -2.68 -11.28 -4.00
CA ALA A 87 -3.49 -10.08 -4.13
C ALA A 87 -3.96 -9.57 -2.76
N GLU A 88 -4.30 -10.47 -1.82
CA GLU A 88 -4.65 -10.08 -0.45
C GLU A 88 -3.46 -9.51 0.32
N GLN A 89 -2.25 -10.07 0.17
CA GLN A 89 -1.02 -9.49 0.73
C GLN A 89 -0.80 -8.05 0.24
N VAL A 90 -0.88 -7.83 -1.08
CA VAL A 90 -0.78 -6.48 -1.68
C VAL A 90 -1.87 -5.56 -1.13
N ARG A 91 -3.14 -6.01 -1.12
CA ARG A 91 -4.28 -5.24 -0.61
C ARG A 91 -4.05 -4.79 0.83
N LYS A 92 -3.52 -5.66 1.70
CA LYS A 92 -3.17 -5.31 3.09
C LYS A 92 -2.10 -4.21 3.16
N VAL A 93 -1.06 -4.26 2.30
CA VAL A 93 -0.05 -3.20 2.25
C VAL A 93 -0.69 -1.87 1.80
N LYS A 94 -1.47 -1.88 0.71
CA LYS A 94 -2.13 -0.66 0.20
C LYS A 94 -3.14 -0.05 1.18
N ARG A 95 -3.75 -0.86 2.05
CA ARG A 95 -4.70 -0.43 3.09
C ARG A 95 -4.03 -0.13 4.44
N SER A 96 -2.73 -0.41 4.58
CA SER A 96 -2.04 -0.25 5.87
C SER A 96 -1.91 1.21 6.29
N GLU A 97 -1.73 2.09 5.31
CA GLU A 97 -1.74 3.55 5.44
C GLU A 97 -2.34 4.14 4.20
N SER A 98 -3.13 5.18 4.38
CA SER A 98 -3.64 6.00 3.28
C SER A 98 -3.88 7.40 3.82
N GLY A 99 -3.45 8.43 3.08
CA GLY A 99 -3.82 9.80 3.42
C GLY A 99 -5.36 9.97 3.41
N MET A 100 -6.01 9.33 2.45
CA MET A 100 -7.45 9.18 2.35
C MET A 100 -7.78 7.77 1.90
N ILE A 101 -8.64 7.06 2.63
CA ILE A 101 -9.16 5.75 2.23
C ILE A 101 -10.16 5.99 1.09
N ILE A 102 -9.80 5.55 -0.11
CA ILE A 102 -10.68 5.54 -1.28
C ILE A 102 -11.53 4.27 -1.21
N ASP A 103 -12.83 4.40 -1.44
CA ASP A 103 -13.80 3.30 -1.34
C ASP A 103 -13.77 2.60 0.04
N PRO A 104 -14.08 3.33 1.12
CA PRO A 104 -14.10 2.75 2.46
C PRO A 104 -15.20 1.67 2.55
N VAL A 105 -15.00 0.68 3.41
CA VAL A 105 -16.06 -0.30 3.71
C VAL A 105 -17.27 0.44 4.27
N THR A 106 -18.40 0.34 3.59
CA THR A 106 -19.67 0.96 3.97
C THR A 106 -20.70 -0.08 4.39
N MET A 107 -21.78 0.39 5.03
CA MET A 107 -22.97 -0.42 5.31
C MET A 107 -24.23 0.37 5.01
N ARG A 108 -25.33 -0.35 4.77
CA ARG A 108 -26.67 0.25 4.64
C ARG A 108 -27.31 0.46 6.00
N VAL A 109 -28.29 1.35 6.04
CA VAL A 109 -29.03 1.73 7.27
C VAL A 109 -29.76 0.56 7.94
N ASP A 110 -30.15 -0.45 7.16
CA ASP A 110 -30.88 -1.65 7.62
C ASP A 110 -29.97 -2.79 8.10
N ALA A 111 -28.65 -2.63 7.98
CA ALA A 111 -27.70 -3.63 8.43
C ALA A 111 -27.72 -3.77 9.97
N ARG A 112 -27.26 -4.91 10.48
CA ARG A 112 -27.28 -5.19 11.93
C ARG A 112 -25.96 -4.84 12.60
N VAL A 113 -26.03 -4.54 13.89
CA VAL A 113 -24.84 -4.32 14.73
C VAL A 113 -23.87 -5.51 14.70
N GLY A 114 -24.39 -6.74 14.68
CA GLY A 114 -23.56 -7.95 14.57
C GLY A 114 -22.71 -7.98 13.29
N ASP A 115 -23.29 -7.57 12.16
CA ASP A 115 -22.59 -7.51 10.86
C ASP A 115 -21.50 -6.44 10.88
N ALA A 116 -21.78 -5.29 11.49
CA ALA A 116 -20.80 -4.21 11.66
C ALA A 116 -19.59 -4.66 12.49
N LEU A 117 -19.81 -5.35 13.61
CA LEU A 117 -18.73 -5.89 14.44
C LEU A 117 -17.90 -6.94 13.70
N ALA A 118 -18.53 -7.79 12.89
CA ALA A 118 -17.84 -8.77 12.07
C ALA A 118 -16.93 -8.08 11.04
N LEU A 119 -17.44 -7.07 10.32
CA LEU A 119 -16.66 -6.27 9.36
C LEU A 119 -15.51 -5.52 10.03
N MET A 120 -15.76 -4.87 11.16
CA MET A 120 -14.73 -4.16 11.94
C MET A 120 -13.60 -5.10 12.36
N LYS A 121 -13.93 -6.33 12.79
CA LYS A 121 -12.94 -7.35 13.14
C LYS A 121 -12.19 -7.89 11.92
N GLN A 122 -12.90 -8.24 10.86
CA GLN A 122 -12.33 -8.81 9.64
C GLN A 122 -11.33 -7.85 8.98
N TYR A 123 -11.68 -6.58 8.88
CA TYR A 123 -10.85 -5.56 8.23
C TYR A 123 -10.00 -4.74 9.20
N SER A 124 -10.09 -5.02 10.52
CA SER A 124 -9.39 -4.26 11.58
C SER A 124 -9.65 -2.74 11.50
N ILE A 125 -10.87 -2.36 11.15
CA ILE A 125 -11.31 -0.96 11.04
C ILE A 125 -12.13 -0.56 12.26
N GLY A 126 -11.95 0.68 12.73
CA GLY A 126 -12.64 1.18 13.93
C GLY A 126 -13.89 2.02 13.66
N GLY A 127 -14.33 2.09 12.40
CA GLY A 127 -15.52 2.83 12.01
C GLY A 127 -15.89 2.63 10.56
N ILE A 128 -17.19 2.71 10.29
CA ILE A 128 -17.84 2.33 9.06
C ILE A 128 -18.81 3.45 8.68
N PRO A 129 -18.62 4.11 7.52
CA PRO A 129 -19.62 5.02 6.97
C PRO A 129 -20.90 4.28 6.61
N ILE A 130 -22.05 4.88 6.92
CA ILE A 130 -23.37 4.35 6.59
C ILE A 130 -23.92 5.15 5.42
N VAL A 131 -24.33 4.46 4.35
CA VAL A 131 -24.80 5.07 3.10
C VAL A 131 -26.21 4.60 2.74
N ASP A 132 -26.92 5.38 1.92
CA ASP A 132 -28.17 4.98 1.29
C ASP A 132 -27.94 4.17 -0.01
N ASP A 133 -29.03 3.86 -0.71
CA ASP A 133 -28.99 3.09 -1.97
C ASP A 133 -28.30 3.84 -3.12
N ASP A 134 -28.25 5.16 -3.05
CA ASP A 134 -27.62 6.03 -4.04
C ASP A 134 -26.15 6.37 -3.69
N GLY A 135 -25.67 5.93 -2.52
CA GLY A 135 -24.32 6.16 -2.01
C GLY A 135 -24.14 7.47 -1.23
N HIS A 136 -25.22 8.16 -0.85
CA HIS A 136 -25.14 9.34 0.00
C HIS A 136 -24.79 8.95 1.43
N LEU A 137 -23.92 9.74 2.05
CA LEU A 137 -23.52 9.52 3.43
C LEU A 137 -24.66 9.90 4.39
N ILE A 138 -25.18 8.91 5.12
CA ILE A 138 -26.26 9.07 6.09
C ILE A 138 -25.72 9.20 7.53
N GLY A 139 -24.59 8.56 7.82
CA GLY A 139 -23.98 8.60 9.14
C GLY A 139 -22.66 7.85 9.22
N ILE A 140 -22.13 7.75 10.43
CA ILE A 140 -20.94 6.94 10.71
C ILE A 140 -21.15 6.13 11.98
N LEU A 141 -20.70 4.88 11.96
CA LEU A 141 -20.70 3.98 13.10
C LEU A 141 -19.26 3.76 13.55
N THR A 142 -18.97 3.87 14.84
CA THR A 142 -17.62 3.73 15.38
C THR A 142 -17.56 2.72 16.53
N ASN A 143 -16.34 2.29 16.88
CA ASN A 143 -16.10 1.46 18.07
C ASN A 143 -16.68 2.05 19.37
N ARG A 144 -16.82 3.38 19.46
CA ARG A 144 -17.38 4.05 20.64
C ARG A 144 -18.87 3.76 20.78
N ASP A 145 -19.59 3.78 19.66
CA ASP A 145 -21.03 3.60 19.60
C ASP A 145 -21.42 2.15 19.91
N LEU A 146 -20.56 1.19 19.53
CA LEU A 146 -20.78 -0.24 19.72
C LEU A 146 -20.27 -0.81 21.05
N ARG A 147 -19.44 -0.06 21.80
CA ARG A 147 -18.68 -0.59 22.95
C ARG A 147 -19.55 -1.24 24.04
N PHE A 148 -20.77 -0.76 24.21
CA PHE A 148 -21.71 -1.24 25.23
C PHE A 148 -22.97 -1.88 24.65
N GLU A 149 -23.01 -2.07 23.34
CA GLU A 149 -24.14 -2.70 22.68
C GLU A 149 -24.11 -4.21 22.92
N LYS A 150 -25.23 -4.75 23.41
CA LYS A 150 -25.37 -6.19 23.72
C LYS A 150 -26.30 -6.88 22.75
N ASP A 151 -27.22 -6.14 22.14
CA ASP A 151 -28.15 -6.68 21.17
C ASP A 151 -27.58 -6.53 19.76
N LEU A 152 -27.06 -7.65 19.24
CA LEU A 152 -26.45 -7.74 17.92
C LEU A 152 -27.49 -7.67 16.79
N SER A 153 -28.79 -7.82 17.09
CA SER A 153 -29.86 -7.82 16.10
C SER A 153 -30.37 -6.42 15.77
N ARG A 154 -30.03 -5.41 16.58
CA ARG A 154 -30.44 -4.03 16.38
C ARG A 154 -29.91 -3.47 15.06
N PRO A 155 -30.69 -2.63 14.37
CA PRO A 155 -30.25 -1.98 13.15
C PRO A 155 -29.22 -0.89 13.46
N VAL A 156 -28.21 -0.76 12.59
CA VAL A 156 -27.15 0.25 12.73
C VAL A 156 -27.69 1.69 12.72
N SER A 157 -28.84 1.93 12.05
CA SER A 157 -29.50 3.23 11.99
C SER A 157 -29.90 3.80 13.36
N GLU A 158 -30.09 2.95 14.37
CA GLU A 158 -30.44 3.37 15.73
C GLU A 158 -29.24 3.78 16.58
N VAL A 159 -28.04 3.32 16.21
CA VAL A 159 -26.82 3.44 17.02
C VAL A 159 -25.79 4.36 16.37
N MET A 160 -25.86 4.55 15.05
CA MET A 160 -24.94 5.41 14.31
C MET A 160 -25.04 6.89 14.71
N THR A 161 -23.94 7.62 14.53
CA THR A 161 -23.96 9.08 14.59
C THR A 161 -24.48 9.62 13.25
N ARG A 162 -25.60 10.37 13.28
CA ARG A 162 -26.22 10.98 12.10
C ARG A 162 -26.30 12.51 12.16
N GLU A 163 -26.38 13.07 13.37
CA GLU A 163 -26.52 14.52 13.58
C GLU A 163 -25.15 15.18 13.74
N ASN A 164 -24.99 16.39 13.20
CA ASN A 164 -23.73 17.14 13.22
C ASN A 164 -22.54 16.35 12.66
N LEU A 165 -22.79 15.55 11.61
CA LEU A 165 -21.75 14.81 10.92
C LEU A 165 -20.76 15.79 10.29
N ILE A 166 -19.53 15.79 10.80
CA ILE A 166 -18.47 16.60 10.21
C ILE A 166 -17.90 15.84 9.02
N THR A 167 -17.93 16.49 7.86
CA THR A 167 -17.44 15.94 6.59
C THR A 167 -16.45 16.90 5.95
N ALA A 168 -15.68 16.41 4.98
CA ALA A 168 -14.76 17.21 4.18
C ALA A 168 -15.08 17.06 2.69
N PRO A 169 -14.90 18.12 1.87
CA PRO A 169 -15.07 18.01 0.43
C PRO A 169 -13.92 17.23 -0.23
N ILE A 170 -14.19 16.65 -1.40
CA ILE A 170 -13.13 16.09 -2.26
C ILE A 170 -12.03 17.13 -2.51
N GLY A 171 -10.78 16.70 -2.43
CA GLY A 171 -9.61 17.58 -2.60
C GLY A 171 -9.13 18.24 -1.31
N THR A 172 -9.73 17.91 -0.15
CA THR A 172 -9.19 18.30 1.16
C THR A 172 -7.81 17.69 1.35
N ASP A 173 -6.80 18.54 1.53
CA ASP A 173 -5.44 18.12 1.82
C ASP A 173 -5.30 17.57 3.25
N LEU A 174 -4.19 16.87 3.52
CA LEU A 174 -3.95 16.22 4.81
C LEU A 174 -3.82 17.21 5.97
N GLU A 175 -3.31 18.41 5.73
CA GLU A 175 -3.15 19.43 6.76
C GLU A 175 -4.51 19.97 7.20
N LYS A 176 -5.39 20.34 6.25
CA LYS A 176 -6.76 20.75 6.55
C LYS A 176 -7.55 19.63 7.21
N ALA A 177 -7.40 18.39 6.73
CA ALA A 177 -8.04 17.25 7.35
C ALA A 177 -7.62 17.07 8.82
N ARG A 178 -6.32 17.26 9.12
CA ARG A 178 -5.79 17.26 10.49
C ARG A 178 -6.45 18.34 11.34
N ASP A 179 -6.51 19.56 10.82
CA ASP A 179 -7.10 20.69 11.54
C ASP A 179 -8.59 20.46 11.84
N ILE A 180 -9.34 19.91 10.88
CA ILE A 180 -10.76 19.55 11.09
C ILE A 180 -10.89 18.49 12.18
N LEU A 181 -10.13 17.39 12.09
CA LEU A 181 -10.18 16.31 13.08
C LEU A 181 -9.83 16.81 14.49
N GLN A 182 -8.83 17.69 14.61
CA GLN A 182 -8.39 18.27 15.88
C GLN A 182 -9.42 19.25 16.47
N ASN A 183 -9.93 20.18 15.65
CA ASN A 183 -10.90 21.20 16.09
C ASN A 183 -12.21 20.57 16.55
N HIS A 184 -12.68 19.54 15.83
CA HIS A 184 -13.92 18.85 16.14
C HIS A 184 -13.74 17.66 17.10
N LYS A 185 -12.50 17.32 17.48
CA LYS A 185 -12.14 16.22 18.39
C LYS A 185 -12.73 14.86 17.95
N ILE A 186 -12.67 14.60 16.65
CA ILE A 186 -13.16 13.38 16.01
C ILE A 186 -11.99 12.57 15.44
N GLU A 187 -12.16 11.26 15.32
CA GLU A 187 -11.11 10.35 14.83
C GLU A 187 -11.27 9.99 13.35
N LYS A 188 -12.42 10.28 12.76
CA LYS A 188 -12.81 9.86 11.41
C LYS A 188 -13.54 11.00 10.72
N LEU A 189 -13.10 11.32 9.51
CA LEU A 189 -13.60 12.41 8.70
C LEU A 189 -14.02 11.85 7.34
N PRO A 190 -15.32 11.59 7.13
CA PRO A 190 -15.84 11.21 5.83
C PRO A 190 -15.61 12.32 4.81
N VAL A 191 -15.21 11.93 3.61
CA VAL A 191 -15.02 12.83 2.46
C VAL A 191 -16.19 12.63 1.52
N VAL A 192 -16.87 13.71 1.15
CA VAL A 192 -18.07 13.69 0.29
C VAL A 192 -17.90 14.57 -0.95
N ASP A 193 -18.59 14.21 -2.02
CA ASP A 193 -18.71 15.04 -3.22
C ASP A 193 -19.72 16.19 -3.03
N GLU A 194 -19.90 17.00 -4.07
CA GLU A 194 -20.85 18.14 -4.07
C GLU A 194 -22.32 17.72 -3.88
N ASN A 195 -22.65 16.46 -4.18
CA ASN A 195 -23.99 15.89 -4.02
C ASN A 195 -24.18 15.19 -2.66
N GLY A 196 -23.14 15.12 -1.82
CA GLY A 196 -23.17 14.41 -0.54
C GLY A 196 -22.91 12.90 -0.65
N LYS A 197 -22.45 12.40 -1.80
CA LYS A 197 -22.02 11.01 -1.95
C LYS A 197 -20.68 10.79 -1.29
N LEU A 198 -20.54 9.64 -0.61
CA LEU A 198 -19.30 9.28 0.05
C LEU A 198 -18.21 8.99 -1.00
N ALA A 199 -17.14 9.77 -0.96
CA ALA A 199 -15.97 9.62 -1.83
C ALA A 199 -14.80 8.95 -1.11
N GLY A 200 -14.70 9.09 0.21
CA GLY A 200 -13.60 8.52 0.98
C GLY A 200 -13.71 8.70 2.49
N LEU A 201 -12.68 8.25 3.21
CA LEU A 201 -12.59 8.39 4.66
C LEU A 201 -11.16 8.72 5.08
N ILE A 202 -10.98 9.79 5.84
CA ILE A 202 -9.70 10.15 6.47
C ILE A 202 -9.76 9.76 7.94
N THR A 203 -8.71 9.13 8.47
CA THR A 203 -8.65 8.75 9.88
C THR A 203 -7.50 9.45 10.59
N TYR A 204 -7.73 9.82 11.85
CA TYR A 204 -6.71 10.41 12.72
C TYR A 204 -5.48 9.48 12.85
N LYS A 205 -5.72 8.16 12.90
CA LYS A 205 -4.65 7.16 12.97
C LYS A 205 -3.73 7.21 11.76
N ASP A 206 -4.26 7.45 10.55
CA ASP A 206 -3.44 7.52 9.35
C ASP A 206 -2.64 8.82 9.26
N LEU A 207 -3.19 9.93 9.77
CA LEU A 207 -2.45 11.18 9.89
C LEU A 207 -1.26 11.06 10.86
N MET A 208 -1.43 10.40 12.01
CA MET A 208 -0.32 10.18 12.95
C MET A 208 0.84 9.37 12.34
N LYS A 209 0.53 8.37 11.50
CA LYS A 209 1.57 7.56 10.84
C LYS A 209 2.43 8.37 9.88
N VAL A 210 1.90 9.46 9.31
CA VAL A 210 2.69 10.37 8.47
C VAL A 210 3.78 11.05 9.30
N GLU A 211 3.49 11.41 10.55
CA GLU A 211 4.47 11.99 11.48
C GLU A 211 5.49 10.96 11.96
N ASP A 212 5.05 9.73 12.26
CA ASP A 212 5.95 8.66 12.71
C ASP A 212 6.93 8.19 11.61
N TYR A 213 6.51 8.26 10.34
CA TYR A 213 7.25 7.75 9.20
C TYR A 213 7.36 8.79 8.06
N PRO A 214 8.11 9.88 8.24
CA PRO A 214 8.18 10.98 7.28
C PRO A 214 8.82 10.58 5.94
N ASN A 215 9.67 9.55 5.95
CA ASN A 215 10.34 9.05 4.75
C ASN A 215 9.54 7.99 4.00
N SER A 216 8.30 7.69 4.40
CA SER A 216 7.48 6.66 3.76
C SER A 216 7.37 6.85 2.26
N CYS A 217 7.60 5.79 1.48
CA CYS A 217 7.36 5.81 0.04
C CYS A 217 5.87 5.50 -0.22
N LYS A 218 5.17 6.49 -0.79
CA LYS A 218 3.72 6.47 -0.97
C LYS A 218 3.36 6.77 -2.43
N ASP A 219 2.24 6.22 -2.88
CA ASP A 219 1.65 6.55 -4.17
C ASP A 219 0.91 7.89 -4.12
N LYS A 220 0.37 8.32 -5.27
CA LYS A 220 -0.39 9.57 -5.41
C LYS A 220 -1.64 9.68 -4.51
N PHE A 221 -2.10 8.58 -3.93
CA PHE A 221 -3.24 8.53 -3.02
C PHE A 221 -2.79 8.46 -1.54
N GLY A 222 -1.48 8.55 -1.29
CA GLY A 222 -0.90 8.47 0.05
C GLY A 222 -0.84 7.05 0.61
N ARG A 223 -1.01 6.02 -0.23
CA ARG A 223 -0.90 4.61 0.17
C ARG A 223 0.54 4.14 0.06
N LEU A 224 1.00 3.27 0.96
CA LEU A 224 2.33 2.68 0.84
C LEU A 224 2.53 1.99 -0.51
N VAL A 225 3.73 2.13 -1.08
CA VAL A 225 4.08 1.43 -2.33
C VAL A 225 4.41 -0.02 -2.07
N VAL A 226 4.09 -0.90 -3.01
CA VAL A 226 4.37 -2.34 -2.93
C VAL A 226 4.53 -2.92 -4.32
N GLY A 227 5.48 -3.85 -4.46
CA GLY A 227 5.63 -4.67 -5.65
C GLY A 227 5.22 -6.12 -5.41
N ALA A 228 5.09 -6.88 -6.48
CA ALA A 228 4.82 -8.31 -6.41
C ALA A 228 5.58 -9.06 -7.52
N ALA A 229 6.10 -10.24 -7.18
CA ALA A 229 6.73 -11.12 -8.15
C ALA A 229 5.68 -11.92 -8.93
N VAL A 230 5.97 -12.18 -10.20
CA VAL A 230 5.20 -13.09 -11.07
C VAL A 230 6.18 -14.01 -11.80
N GLY A 231 5.74 -15.23 -12.09
CA GLY A 231 6.51 -16.17 -12.92
C GLY A 231 6.07 -16.08 -14.38
N VAL A 232 6.92 -16.54 -15.30
CA VAL A 232 6.54 -16.74 -16.70
C VAL A 232 5.85 -18.10 -16.84
N THR A 233 4.56 -18.11 -16.54
CA THR A 233 3.68 -19.29 -16.57
C THR A 233 2.38 -18.97 -17.29
N HIS A 234 1.58 -20.00 -17.61
CA HIS A 234 0.32 -19.83 -18.33
C HIS A 234 -0.71 -18.95 -17.59
N ASP A 235 -0.66 -18.92 -16.25
CA ASP A 235 -1.52 -18.14 -15.35
C ASP A 235 -0.94 -16.75 -15.03
N MET A 236 0.14 -16.33 -15.69
CA MET A 236 0.83 -15.07 -15.39
C MET A 236 -0.12 -13.87 -15.52
N MET A 237 -0.90 -13.81 -16.60
CA MET A 237 -1.80 -12.67 -16.83
C MET A 237 -2.95 -12.63 -15.82
N ASP A 238 -3.53 -13.79 -15.46
CA ASP A 238 -4.54 -13.86 -14.40
C ASP A 238 -4.00 -13.33 -13.07
N ARG A 239 -2.74 -13.65 -12.76
CA ARG A 239 -2.03 -13.14 -11.57
C ARG A 239 -1.78 -11.65 -11.66
N VAL A 240 -1.30 -11.15 -12.79
CA VAL A 240 -1.07 -9.71 -13.02
C VAL A 240 -2.38 -8.94 -12.88
N ASP A 241 -3.46 -9.41 -13.50
CA ASP A 241 -4.78 -8.79 -13.43
C ASP A 241 -5.28 -8.70 -11.98
N ALA A 242 -5.15 -9.81 -11.22
CA ALA A 242 -5.51 -9.81 -9.81
C ALA A 242 -4.70 -8.79 -8.99
N LEU A 243 -3.40 -8.62 -9.28
CA LEU A 243 -2.51 -7.68 -8.61
C LEU A 243 -2.80 -6.22 -9.01
N VAL A 244 -3.09 -5.97 -10.29
CA VAL A 244 -3.46 -4.64 -10.81
C VAL A 244 -4.81 -4.19 -10.22
N ASN A 245 -5.77 -5.11 -10.08
CA ASN A 245 -7.07 -4.85 -9.46
C ASN A 245 -6.96 -4.44 -7.99
N VAL A 246 -5.86 -4.79 -7.31
CA VAL A 246 -5.56 -4.32 -5.93
C VAL A 246 -4.52 -3.21 -5.89
N HIS A 247 -4.20 -2.62 -7.04
CA HIS A 247 -3.30 -1.48 -7.20
C HIS A 247 -1.85 -1.73 -6.74
N VAL A 248 -1.26 -2.85 -7.18
CA VAL A 248 0.19 -3.05 -7.09
C VAL A 248 0.93 -1.92 -7.84
N ASP A 249 2.06 -1.46 -7.31
CA ASP A 249 2.82 -0.34 -7.89
C ASP A 249 3.95 -0.80 -8.83
N ALA A 250 4.41 -2.05 -8.67
CA ALA A 250 5.40 -2.68 -9.53
C ALA A 250 5.20 -4.19 -9.65
N VAL A 251 5.42 -4.74 -10.84
CA VAL A 251 5.42 -6.19 -11.08
C VAL A 251 6.84 -6.60 -11.47
N CYS A 252 7.37 -7.61 -10.78
CA CYS A 252 8.69 -8.15 -11.05
C CYS A 252 8.58 -9.55 -11.70
N ILE A 253 9.02 -9.68 -12.94
CA ILE A 253 9.14 -11.01 -13.58
C ILE A 253 10.31 -11.75 -12.93
N ASP A 254 9.99 -12.79 -12.17
CA ASP A 254 10.94 -13.53 -11.35
C ASP A 254 11.24 -14.89 -11.99
N THR A 255 12.40 -14.94 -12.68
CA THR A 255 12.96 -16.09 -13.38
C THR A 255 14.47 -16.17 -13.15
N ALA A 256 15.01 -17.40 -13.12
CA ALA A 256 16.45 -17.61 -13.00
C ALA A 256 17.23 -17.14 -14.25
N HIS A 257 16.59 -17.14 -15.43
CA HIS A 257 17.21 -16.70 -16.68
C HIS A 257 16.31 -15.74 -17.45
N GLY A 258 16.52 -14.45 -17.24
CA GLY A 258 15.71 -13.38 -17.85
C GLY A 258 15.89 -13.19 -19.35
N HIS A 259 17.04 -13.58 -19.91
CA HIS A 259 17.32 -13.44 -21.34
C HIS A 259 16.84 -14.67 -22.13
N SER A 260 15.54 -14.97 -22.05
CA SER A 260 14.93 -16.09 -22.77
C SER A 260 13.72 -15.63 -23.57
N GLN A 261 13.45 -16.31 -24.69
CA GLN A 261 12.33 -15.95 -25.58
C GLN A 261 10.99 -15.95 -24.84
N GLY A 262 10.76 -16.92 -23.94
CA GLY A 262 9.54 -16.97 -23.15
C GLY A 262 9.34 -15.76 -22.23
N VAL A 263 10.42 -15.12 -21.77
CA VAL A 263 10.35 -13.88 -20.98
C VAL A 263 10.08 -12.67 -21.88
N LEU A 264 10.59 -12.67 -23.11
CA LEU A 264 10.36 -11.59 -24.07
C LEU A 264 8.94 -11.60 -24.65
N ASP A 265 8.36 -12.79 -24.80
CA ASP A 265 7.00 -12.98 -25.32
C ASP A 265 5.91 -12.75 -24.26
N ALA A 266 6.29 -12.79 -22.97
CA ALA A 266 5.42 -12.62 -21.82
C ALA A 266 5.15 -11.13 -21.53
#